data_AF-A0AA87IGQ0-F1
#
_entry.id   AF-A0AA87IGQ0-F1
#
_cell.length_a   1.000
_cell.length_b   1.000
_cell.length_c   1.000
_cell.angle_alpha   90.00
_cell.angle_beta   90.00
_cell.angle_gamma   90.00
#
_symmetry.space_group_name_H-M   'P 1'
#
loop_
_entity.id
_entity.type
_entity.pdbx_description
1 polymer ?
#
loop_
_entity_poly.entity_id
_entity_poly.type
_entity_poly.pdbx_seq_one_letter_code
_entity_poly.pdbx_strand_id
1 'polypeptide(L)'
;MPNQILQVDENMLETKLDRLVSEKVEQLLNAMLDAEADEITGACRRSYTLECKTNAARRALEGEPLARVARDAGCTPTSVYQWMRRYRSEGILGLMDRRNAPMPAEPMPAAGDDVEELRRQVEVLRLENAVMRETIDVLKADDPRLDPSMLTNRERTRVVDAIRGEFGLAACLKAVGLKRSTYYYERGAIAAGDRYAVLRARVAGLFEQGGRAWGYRTIHRMLRLDESDPIVVSEKVVRRIMREGAMRPVYLKRPKRWSSYAGEIGEAPANLVERDFHADAPNMLWVTDVTQFTMDGYKCWLSPVVDCFDGMVVSWTLSRSPNADMANRMLLDAVATLRDGEHPIIHS
;
A
#
# COMPACT_ATOMS: atom_id res chain seq x y z
N MET A 1 -46.75 0.88 1.50
CA MET A 1 -45.81 1.90 1.00
C MET A 1 -46.58 3.23 0.92
N PRO A 2 -46.24 4.23 1.74
CA PRO A 2 -47.04 5.45 1.90
C PRO A 2 -46.85 6.45 0.75
N ASN A 3 -47.93 7.09 0.32
CA ASN A 3 -47.95 8.18 -0.67
C ASN A 3 -47.38 9.45 -0.02
N GLN A 4 -46.20 9.89 -0.47
CA GLN A 4 -45.58 11.13 -0.03
C GLN A 4 -46.05 12.27 -0.94
N ILE A 5 -47.06 13.01 -0.48
CA ILE A 5 -47.52 14.24 -1.13
C ILE A 5 -46.48 15.32 -0.86
N LEU A 6 -45.72 15.72 -1.90
CA LEU A 6 -44.84 16.88 -1.86
C LEU A 6 -45.71 18.15 -1.84
N GLN A 7 -45.88 18.75 -0.68
CA GLN A 7 -46.38 20.11 -0.54
C GLN A 7 -45.29 21.06 -1.06
N VAL A 8 -45.43 21.52 -2.31
CA VAL A 8 -44.62 22.62 -2.84
C VAL A 8 -45.20 23.91 -2.28
N ASP A 9 -44.42 24.59 -1.45
CA ASP A 9 -44.80 25.83 -0.79
C ASP A 9 -44.81 26.96 -1.83
N GLU A 10 -46.01 27.33 -2.29
CA GLU A 10 -46.25 28.24 -3.43
C GLU A 10 -45.61 29.63 -3.20
N ASN A 11 -45.57 30.07 -1.94
CA ASN A 11 -44.91 31.30 -1.49
C ASN A 11 -43.38 31.32 -1.72
N MET A 12 -42.76 30.14 -1.78
CA MET A 12 -41.31 29.95 -1.98
C MET A 12 -40.92 30.08 -3.47
N LEU A 13 -41.87 29.87 -4.39
CA LEU A 13 -41.67 30.06 -5.83
C LEU A 13 -41.85 31.53 -6.24
N GLU A 14 -42.83 32.23 -5.66
CA GLU A 14 -43.06 33.66 -5.92
C GLU A 14 -41.82 34.51 -5.54
N THR A 15 -41.23 34.28 -4.37
CA THR A 15 -40.03 35.04 -3.94
C THR A 15 -38.79 34.80 -4.79
N LYS A 16 -38.68 33.63 -5.43
CA LYS A 16 -37.53 33.29 -6.31
C LYS A 16 -37.73 33.87 -7.70
N LEU A 17 -38.96 33.88 -8.20
CA LEU A 17 -39.32 34.52 -9.46
C LEU A 17 -39.18 36.04 -9.36
N ASP A 18 -39.64 36.65 -8.27
CA ASP A 18 -39.52 38.09 -8.02
C ASP A 18 -38.06 38.56 -7.92
N ARG A 19 -37.18 37.75 -7.32
CA ARG A 19 -35.74 38.01 -7.33
C ARG A 19 -35.15 37.99 -8.73
N LEU A 20 -35.47 36.97 -9.52
CA LEU A 20 -34.96 36.85 -10.89
C LEU A 20 -35.48 37.96 -11.80
N VAL A 21 -36.75 38.36 -11.63
CA VAL A 21 -37.33 39.49 -12.35
C VAL A 21 -36.65 40.79 -11.93
N SER A 22 -36.41 41.02 -10.64
CA SER A 22 -35.71 42.22 -10.15
C SER A 22 -34.28 42.30 -10.69
N GLU A 23 -33.51 41.21 -10.61
CA GLU A 23 -32.14 41.15 -11.16
C GLU A 23 -32.13 41.40 -12.67
N LYS A 24 -33.13 40.86 -13.40
CA LYS A 24 -33.20 41.03 -14.85
C LYS A 24 -33.63 42.43 -15.26
N VAL A 25 -34.55 43.05 -14.51
CA VAL A 25 -34.94 44.45 -14.69
C VAL A 25 -33.77 45.38 -14.38
N GLU A 26 -32.99 45.12 -13.33
CA GLU A 26 -31.81 45.91 -12.97
C GLU A 26 -30.70 45.78 -14.03
N GLN A 27 -30.47 44.58 -14.58
CA GLN A 27 -29.56 44.38 -15.71
C GLN A 27 -30.00 45.17 -16.96
N LEU A 28 -31.30 45.18 -17.27
CA LEU A 28 -31.82 45.92 -18.41
C LEU A 28 -31.76 47.43 -18.21
N LEU A 29 -32.06 47.92 -17.00
CA LEU A 29 -31.94 49.33 -16.64
C LEU A 29 -30.50 49.83 -16.74
N ASN A 30 -29.54 49.05 -16.25
CA ASN A 30 -28.12 49.39 -16.37
C ASN A 30 -27.66 49.39 -17.83
N ALA A 31 -28.08 48.41 -18.63
CA ALA A 31 -27.76 48.38 -20.07
C ALA A 31 -28.39 49.56 -20.84
N MET A 32 -29.59 49.99 -20.44
CA MET A 32 -30.23 51.17 -21.03
C MET A 32 -29.54 52.47 -20.60
N LEU A 33 -29.15 52.61 -19.33
CA LEU A 33 -28.37 53.75 -18.84
C LEU A 33 -27.00 53.85 -19.51
N ASP A 34 -26.33 52.73 -19.75
CA ASP A 34 -25.06 52.70 -20.49
C ASP A 34 -25.24 53.12 -21.96
N ALA A 35 -26.32 52.66 -22.61
CA ALA A 35 -26.64 53.05 -24.00
C ALA A 35 -27.02 54.54 -24.10
N GLU A 36 -27.74 55.08 -23.12
CA GLU A 36 -28.15 56.49 -23.07
C GLU A 36 -26.94 57.39 -22.70
N ALA A 37 -26.02 56.91 -21.88
CA ALA A 37 -24.74 57.59 -21.61
C ALA A 37 -23.84 57.67 -22.86
N ASP A 38 -23.86 56.63 -23.70
CA ASP A 38 -23.13 56.60 -24.98
C ASP A 38 -23.77 57.51 -26.05
N GLU A 39 -25.09 57.70 -26.04
CA GLU A 39 -25.78 58.66 -26.93
C GLU A 39 -25.63 60.13 -26.49
N ILE A 40 -25.61 60.41 -25.17
CA ILE A 40 -25.48 61.78 -24.62
C ILE A 40 -24.03 62.28 -24.72
N THR A 41 -23.03 61.40 -24.74
CA THR A 41 -21.61 61.77 -24.86
C THR A 41 -21.09 61.66 -26.30
N GLY A 42 -21.69 62.44 -27.21
CA GLY A 42 -21.25 62.65 -28.60
C GLY A 42 -19.87 63.30 -28.78
N ALA A 43 -18.82 62.79 -28.12
CA ALA A 43 -17.42 63.12 -28.32
C ALA A 43 -16.63 61.84 -28.63
N CYS A 44 -16.51 61.51 -29.93
CA CYS A 44 -15.87 60.28 -30.42
C CYS A 44 -14.38 60.19 -30.01
N ARG A 45 -14.09 59.57 -28.85
CA ARG A 45 -12.74 59.10 -28.51
C ARG A 45 -12.57 57.70 -29.11
N ARG A 46 -11.78 57.57 -30.18
CA ARG A 46 -11.35 56.25 -30.68
C ARG A 46 -10.60 55.51 -29.55
N SER A 47 -11.25 54.51 -28.95
CA SER A 47 -10.61 53.64 -27.95
C SER A 47 -9.89 52.50 -28.68
N TYR A 48 -8.62 52.27 -28.34
CA TYR A 48 -7.81 51.20 -28.94
C TYR A 48 -7.75 50.01 -27.98
N THR A 49 -7.99 48.80 -28.48
CA THR A 49 -7.90 47.56 -27.69
C THR A 49 -6.48 47.31 -27.21
N LEU A 50 -6.33 46.61 -26.07
CA LEU A 50 -5.01 46.30 -25.50
C LEU A 50 -4.15 45.49 -26.48
N GLU A 51 -4.75 44.55 -27.19
CA GLU A 51 -4.08 43.72 -28.20
C GLU A 51 -3.54 44.55 -29.37
N CYS A 52 -4.30 45.56 -29.82
CA CYS A 52 -3.84 46.50 -30.84
C CYS A 52 -2.63 47.30 -30.34
N LYS A 53 -2.66 47.79 -29.09
CA LYS A 53 -1.55 48.55 -28.48
C LYS A 53 -0.30 47.69 -28.30
N THR A 54 -0.43 46.45 -27.82
CA THR A 54 0.69 45.55 -27.56
C THR A 54 1.35 45.09 -28.85
N ASN A 55 0.56 44.75 -29.88
CA ASN A 55 1.06 44.36 -31.19
C ASN A 55 1.79 45.53 -31.87
N ALA A 56 1.20 46.73 -31.87
CA ALA A 56 1.84 47.92 -32.42
C ALA A 56 3.15 48.29 -31.69
N ALA A 57 3.19 48.18 -30.36
CA ALA A 57 4.39 48.43 -29.57
C ALA A 57 5.51 47.40 -29.84
N ARG A 58 5.17 46.12 -29.98
CA ARG A 58 6.12 45.03 -30.28
C ARG A 58 6.73 45.21 -31.67
N ARG A 59 5.92 45.41 -32.71
CA ARG A 59 6.39 45.65 -34.09
C ARG A 59 7.30 46.87 -34.19
N ALA A 60 6.99 47.94 -33.44
CA ALA A 60 7.85 49.12 -33.38
C ALA A 60 9.20 48.86 -32.67
N LEU A 61 9.23 48.01 -31.63
CA LEU A 61 10.47 47.60 -30.95
C LEU A 61 11.34 46.67 -31.81
N GLU A 62 10.70 45.86 -32.65
CA GLU A 62 11.36 44.98 -33.62
C GLU A 62 11.97 45.75 -34.81
N GLY A 63 11.76 47.08 -34.87
CA GLY A 63 12.40 47.97 -35.83
C GLY A 63 11.55 48.35 -37.04
N GLU A 64 10.25 48.01 -37.06
CA GLU A 64 9.36 48.45 -38.13
C GLU A 64 9.12 49.97 -38.10
N PRO A 65 9.03 50.66 -39.26
CA PRO A 65 8.75 52.09 -39.31
C PRO A 65 7.41 52.44 -38.66
N LEU A 66 7.41 53.38 -37.71
CA LEU A 66 6.23 53.80 -36.94
C LEU A 66 5.04 54.21 -37.84
N ALA A 67 5.31 54.81 -39.00
CA ALA A 67 4.30 55.22 -39.95
C ALA A 67 3.56 54.04 -40.61
N ARG A 68 4.24 52.90 -40.80
CA ARG A 68 3.66 51.68 -41.36
C ARG A 68 2.80 50.98 -40.31
N VAL A 69 3.34 50.80 -39.10
CA VAL A 69 2.62 50.21 -37.97
C VAL A 69 1.36 51.01 -37.63
N ALA A 70 1.45 52.34 -37.67
CA ALA A 70 0.31 53.22 -37.41
C ALA A 70 -0.80 53.10 -38.46
N ARG A 71 -0.44 52.96 -39.74
CA ARG A 71 -1.39 52.76 -40.85
C ARG A 71 -2.14 51.43 -40.70
N ASP A 72 -1.40 50.36 -40.42
CA ASP A 72 -1.97 49.01 -40.24
C ASP A 72 -2.90 48.94 -39.01
N ALA A 73 -2.55 49.64 -37.94
CA ALA A 73 -3.33 49.68 -36.70
C ALA A 73 -4.43 50.77 -36.67
N GLY A 74 -4.60 51.55 -37.75
CA GLY A 74 -5.61 52.62 -37.81
C GLY A 74 -5.39 53.74 -36.77
N CYS A 75 -4.14 53.98 -36.37
CA CYS A 75 -3.76 54.95 -35.34
C CYS A 75 -2.74 55.97 -35.85
N THR A 76 -2.36 56.93 -35.01
CA THR A 76 -1.33 57.91 -35.39
C THR A 76 0.07 57.38 -35.03
N PRO A 77 1.12 57.72 -35.82
CA PRO A 77 2.49 57.33 -35.50
C PRO A 77 2.95 57.75 -34.09
N THR A 78 2.43 58.88 -33.60
CA THR A 78 2.59 59.38 -32.24
C THR A 78 2.00 58.44 -31.18
N SER A 79 0.82 57.86 -31.43
CA SER A 79 0.21 56.87 -30.52
C SER A 79 1.06 55.61 -30.42
N VAL A 80 1.55 55.09 -31.55
CA VAL A 80 2.45 53.92 -31.59
C VAL A 80 3.74 54.20 -30.84
N TYR A 81 4.34 55.38 -31.03
CA TYR A 81 5.54 55.78 -30.29
C TYR A 81 5.32 55.83 -28.77
N GLN A 82 4.20 56.40 -28.33
CA GLN A 82 3.86 56.45 -26.89
C GLN A 82 3.62 55.05 -26.30
N TRP A 83 2.97 54.15 -27.04
CA TRP A 83 2.78 52.76 -26.61
C TRP A 83 4.11 52.01 -26.56
N MET A 84 4.95 52.14 -27.59
CA MET A 84 6.30 51.55 -27.62
C MET A 84 7.13 51.99 -26.41
N ARG A 85 7.12 53.30 -26.09
CA ARG A 85 7.85 53.85 -24.95
C ARG A 85 7.33 53.30 -23.61
N ARG A 86 6.01 53.23 -23.41
CA ARG A 86 5.41 52.68 -22.18
C ARG A 86 5.62 51.17 -22.05
N TYR A 87 5.53 50.43 -23.15
CA TYR A 87 5.80 48.99 -23.16
C TYR A 87 7.24 48.67 -22.77
N ARG A 88 8.20 49.52 -23.17
CA ARG A 88 9.61 49.37 -22.81
C ARG A 88 9.89 49.60 -21.31
N SER A 89 9.11 50.46 -20.65
CA SER A 89 9.30 50.78 -19.23
C SER A 89 8.45 49.92 -18.28
N GLU A 90 7.21 49.64 -18.66
CA GLU A 90 6.18 49.06 -17.79
C GLU A 90 5.59 47.74 -18.33
N GLY A 91 6.11 47.23 -19.46
CA GLY A 91 5.59 46.02 -20.11
C GLY A 91 4.14 46.17 -20.59
N ILE A 92 3.42 45.05 -20.67
CA ILE A 92 2.01 45.00 -21.10
C ILE A 92 1.10 45.83 -20.18
N LEU A 93 1.45 45.92 -18.89
CA LEU A 93 0.67 46.62 -17.86
C LEU A 93 0.58 48.13 -18.13
N GLY A 94 1.65 48.76 -18.64
CA GLY A 94 1.66 50.19 -18.99
C GLY A 94 0.78 50.60 -20.18
N LEU A 95 0.21 49.62 -20.90
CA LEU A 95 -0.70 49.83 -22.04
C LEU A 95 -2.18 49.68 -21.69
N MET A 96 -2.48 49.16 -20.50
CA MET A 96 -3.85 49.01 -19.98
C MET A 96 -4.45 50.36 -19.56
N ASP A 97 -5.78 50.44 -19.50
CA ASP A 97 -6.47 51.63 -19.01
C ASP A 97 -6.37 51.70 -17.48
N ARG A 98 -6.03 52.87 -16.93
CA ARG A 98 -5.68 53.04 -15.51
C ARG A 98 -6.84 52.76 -14.54
N ARG A 99 -8.07 52.63 -15.05
CA ARG A 99 -9.25 52.22 -14.25
C ARG A 99 -9.25 50.73 -13.88
N ASN A 100 -8.54 49.88 -14.63
CA ASN A 100 -8.48 48.43 -14.44
C ASN A 100 -7.05 47.89 -14.22
N ALA A 101 -6.06 48.75 -13.96
CA ALA A 101 -4.68 48.32 -13.70
C ALA A 101 -4.44 48.14 -12.19
N PRO A 102 -3.95 46.97 -11.72
CA PRO A 102 -3.33 46.87 -10.40
C PRO A 102 -2.16 47.86 -10.32
N MET A 103 -1.89 48.43 -9.14
CA MET A 103 -0.81 49.42 -8.95
C MET A 103 0.52 48.95 -9.58
N PRO A 104 1.30 49.85 -10.19
CA PRO A 104 2.62 49.48 -10.71
C PRO A 104 3.50 48.96 -9.57
N ALA A 105 4.16 47.82 -9.81
CA ALA A 105 5.20 47.32 -8.92
C ALA A 105 6.28 48.39 -8.74
N GLU A 106 6.77 48.54 -7.52
CA GLU A 106 7.83 49.49 -7.18
C GLU A 106 9.03 49.38 -8.14
N PRO A 107 9.70 50.50 -8.49
CA PRO A 107 10.88 50.46 -9.35
C PRO A 107 11.94 49.55 -8.73
N MET A 108 12.52 48.65 -9.54
CA MET A 108 13.54 47.71 -9.07
C MET A 108 14.68 48.44 -8.35
N PRO A 109 15.08 47.98 -7.15
CA PRO A 109 16.25 48.52 -6.45
C PRO A 109 17.53 48.30 -7.28
N ALA A 110 18.56 49.10 -6.97
CA ALA A 110 19.80 49.15 -7.74
C ALA A 110 20.56 47.81 -7.66
N ALA A 111 20.92 47.28 -8.83
CA ALA A 111 21.48 45.95 -9.09
C ALA A 111 22.88 45.63 -8.51
N GLY A 112 23.30 46.27 -7.42
CA GLY A 112 24.59 46.00 -6.77
C GLY A 112 24.52 44.82 -5.82
N ASP A 113 23.64 44.90 -4.82
CA ASP A 113 23.48 43.86 -3.78
C ASP A 113 22.63 42.67 -4.27
N ASP A 114 21.72 42.93 -5.22
CA ASP A 114 20.86 41.90 -5.80
C ASP A 114 21.67 40.88 -6.62
N VAL A 115 22.73 41.28 -7.34
CA VAL A 115 23.42 40.37 -8.25
C VAL A 115 24.23 39.31 -7.49
N GLU A 116 24.87 39.67 -6.38
CA GLU A 116 25.59 38.69 -5.55
C GLU A 116 24.64 37.77 -4.79
N GLU A 117 23.53 38.31 -4.28
CA GLU A 117 22.50 37.52 -3.62
C GLU A 117 21.79 36.57 -4.59
N LEU A 118 21.45 37.04 -5.79
CA LEU A 118 20.93 36.19 -6.87
C LEU A 118 21.95 35.12 -7.28
N ARG A 119 23.26 35.43 -7.34
CA ARG A 119 24.29 34.42 -7.63
C ARG A 119 24.33 33.33 -6.55
N ARG A 120 24.26 33.70 -5.27
CA ARG A 120 24.19 32.74 -4.15
C ARG A 120 22.92 31.88 -4.24
N GLN A 121 21.77 32.49 -4.53
CA GLN A 121 20.52 31.77 -4.69
C GLN A 121 20.58 30.79 -5.86
N VAL A 122 21.18 31.18 -6.99
CA VAL A 122 21.39 30.27 -8.14
C VAL A 122 22.28 29.09 -7.76
N GLU A 123 23.34 29.29 -6.97
CA GLU A 123 24.19 28.19 -6.50
C GLU A 123 23.47 27.24 -5.56
N VAL A 124 22.67 27.77 -4.62
CA VAL A 124 21.84 26.96 -3.71
C VAL A 124 20.80 26.16 -4.49
N LEU A 125 20.08 26.79 -5.41
CA LEU A 125 19.08 26.13 -6.25
C LEU A 125 19.71 25.09 -7.17
N ARG A 126 20.95 25.31 -7.66
CA ARG A 126 21.69 24.30 -8.43
C ARG A 126 22.01 23.07 -7.59
N LEU A 127 22.46 23.28 -6.34
CA LEU A 127 22.73 22.18 -5.41
C LEU A 127 21.45 21.40 -5.08
N GLU A 128 20.35 22.08 -4.79
CA GLU A 128 19.06 21.44 -4.49
C GLU A 128 18.54 20.63 -5.68
N ASN A 129 18.57 21.20 -6.88
CA ASN A 129 18.20 20.48 -8.11
C ASN A 129 19.08 19.26 -8.36
N ALA A 130 20.40 19.35 -8.10
CA ALA A 130 21.31 18.23 -8.25
C ALA A 130 20.99 17.11 -7.24
N VAL A 131 20.73 17.46 -5.98
CA VAL A 131 20.29 16.52 -4.94
C VAL A 131 18.99 15.84 -5.35
N MET A 132 18.00 16.59 -5.82
CA MET A 132 16.70 16.02 -6.22
C MET A 132 16.84 15.06 -7.41
N ARG A 133 17.61 15.43 -8.45
CA ARG A 133 17.87 14.57 -9.61
C ARG A 133 18.53 13.27 -9.21
N GLU A 134 19.61 13.33 -8.44
CA GLU A 134 20.31 12.14 -7.97
C GLU A 134 19.49 11.31 -6.98
N THR A 135 18.61 11.94 -6.20
CA THR A 135 17.65 11.25 -5.34
C THR A 135 16.68 10.41 -6.18
N ILE A 136 16.17 10.95 -7.29
CA ILE A 136 15.32 10.23 -8.23
C ILE A 136 16.08 9.06 -8.85
N ASP A 137 17.33 9.25 -9.25
CA ASP A 137 18.16 8.19 -9.84
C ASP A 137 18.45 7.06 -8.84
N VAL A 138 18.69 7.38 -7.56
CA VAL A 138 18.94 6.40 -6.50
C VAL A 138 17.69 5.63 -6.09
N LEU A 139 16.52 6.28 -6.02
CA LEU A 139 15.26 5.64 -5.65
C LEU A 139 14.62 4.85 -6.81
N LYS A 140 15.01 5.14 -8.05
CA LYS A 140 14.34 4.72 -9.30
C LYS A 140 12.91 5.28 -9.36
N ALA A 141 12.43 5.57 -10.57
CA ALA A 141 11.27 6.42 -10.86
C ALA A 141 9.90 6.00 -10.23
N ASP A 142 9.80 4.82 -9.61
CA ASP A 142 8.54 4.22 -9.16
C ASP A 142 8.31 4.26 -7.62
N ASP A 143 9.22 4.80 -6.81
CA ASP A 143 9.05 4.89 -5.35
C ASP A 143 8.46 6.27 -4.93
N PRO A 144 7.32 6.33 -4.21
CA PRO A 144 6.67 7.59 -3.78
C PRO A 144 7.47 8.43 -2.75
N ARG A 145 8.68 8.01 -2.37
CA ARG A 145 9.56 8.73 -1.43
C ARG A 145 10.37 9.84 -2.12
N LEU A 146 9.70 10.84 -2.69
CA LEU A 146 10.36 11.96 -3.37
C LEU A 146 11.06 12.97 -2.44
N ASP A 147 10.96 12.79 -1.12
CA ASP A 147 11.62 13.66 -0.14
C ASP A 147 13.02 13.11 0.23
N PRO A 148 14.12 13.88 0.03
CA PRO A 148 15.47 13.51 0.49
C PRO A 148 15.57 13.20 1.99
N SER A 149 14.62 13.70 2.79
CA SER A 149 14.49 13.41 4.22
C SER A 149 14.00 11.98 4.52
N MET A 150 13.45 11.27 3.54
CA MET A 150 12.97 9.89 3.68
C MET A 150 13.98 8.82 3.24
N LEU A 151 15.11 9.24 2.64
CA LEU A 151 16.20 8.35 2.23
C LEU A 151 16.86 7.67 3.45
N THR A 152 17.34 6.45 3.28
CA THR A 152 18.22 5.82 4.26
C THR A 152 19.59 6.50 4.27
N ASN A 153 20.33 6.43 5.39
CA ASN A 153 21.69 7.02 5.47
C ASN A 153 22.64 6.48 4.39
N ARG A 154 22.43 5.23 3.96
CA ARG A 154 23.20 4.59 2.90
C ARG A 154 22.88 5.19 1.52
N GLU A 155 21.62 5.46 1.24
CA GLU A 155 21.18 6.12 -0.01
C GLU A 155 21.63 7.59 -0.05
N ARG A 156 21.47 8.32 1.06
CA ARG A 156 22.02 9.68 1.20
C ARG A 156 23.50 9.74 0.91
N THR A 157 24.26 8.74 1.38
CA THR A 157 25.71 8.65 1.14
C THR A 157 26.02 8.47 -0.35
N ARG A 158 25.20 7.72 -1.09
CA ARG A 158 25.35 7.56 -2.56
C ARG A 158 25.07 8.86 -3.30
N VAL A 159 23.98 9.56 -2.96
CA VAL A 159 23.65 10.87 -3.52
C VAL A 159 24.80 11.85 -3.30
N VAL A 160 25.30 11.95 -2.06
CA VAL A 160 26.44 12.81 -1.72
C VAL A 160 27.70 12.40 -2.50
N ASP A 161 27.98 11.11 -2.67
CA ASP A 161 29.15 10.66 -3.43
C ASP A 161 29.09 11.02 -4.92
N ALA A 162 27.90 11.10 -5.53
CA ALA A 162 27.73 11.54 -6.91
C ALA A 162 27.98 13.05 -7.08
N ILE A 163 27.42 13.88 -6.20
CA ILE A 163 27.43 15.35 -6.36
C ILE A 163 28.62 16.05 -5.67
N ARG A 164 29.35 15.38 -4.77
CA ARG A 164 30.43 16.02 -3.98
C ARG A 164 31.57 16.59 -4.82
N GLY A 165 31.74 16.11 -6.06
CA GLY A 165 32.77 16.59 -6.98
C GLY A 165 32.52 18.02 -7.47
N GLU A 166 31.25 18.40 -7.61
CA GLU A 166 30.84 19.68 -8.18
C GLU A 166 30.57 20.75 -7.12
N PHE A 167 29.96 20.38 -5.99
CA PHE A 167 29.50 21.35 -4.97
C PHE A 167 30.29 21.28 -3.65
N GLY A 168 31.21 20.33 -3.51
CA GLY A 168 32.01 20.13 -2.30
C GLY A 168 31.26 19.42 -1.16
N LEU A 169 31.99 18.60 -0.40
CA LEU A 169 31.40 17.69 0.59
C LEU A 169 30.56 18.39 1.67
N ALA A 170 30.99 19.55 2.17
CA ALA A 170 30.29 20.23 3.27
C ALA A 170 28.90 20.75 2.86
N ALA A 171 28.77 21.29 1.65
CA ALA A 171 27.52 21.78 1.11
C ALA A 171 26.54 20.62 0.86
N CYS A 172 27.02 19.54 0.24
CA CYS A 172 26.21 18.35 -0.04
C CYS A 172 25.70 17.67 1.23
N LEU A 173 26.54 17.56 2.27
CA LEU A 173 26.14 17.01 3.56
C LEU A 173 25.06 17.86 4.24
N LYS A 174 25.16 19.19 4.14
CA LYS A 174 24.15 20.12 4.68
C LYS A 174 22.83 20.00 3.93
N ALA A 175 22.87 19.96 2.60
CA ALA A 175 21.67 19.84 1.76
C ALA A 175 20.92 18.51 1.97
N VAL A 176 21.64 17.41 2.16
CA VAL A 176 21.06 16.07 2.36
C VAL A 176 20.77 15.78 3.85
N GLY A 177 21.21 16.65 4.77
CA GLY A 177 21.00 16.48 6.21
C GLY A 177 21.81 15.34 6.85
N LEU A 178 22.98 15.01 6.31
CA LEU A 178 23.81 13.88 6.75
C LEU A 178 25.02 14.36 7.58
N LYS A 179 25.25 13.77 8.75
CA LYS A 179 26.45 14.05 9.56
C LYS A 179 27.71 13.51 8.87
N ARG A 180 28.83 14.24 8.97
CA ARG A 180 30.11 13.88 8.35
C ARG A 180 30.65 12.52 8.81
N SER A 181 30.52 12.19 10.10
CA SER A 181 30.94 10.87 10.64
C SER A 181 30.11 9.73 10.05
N THR A 182 28.80 9.91 9.92
CA THR A 182 27.88 8.94 9.31
C THR A 182 28.22 8.71 7.84
N TYR A 183 28.53 9.78 7.10
CA TYR A 183 28.96 9.68 5.70
C TYR A 183 30.18 8.77 5.52
N TYR A 184 31.26 8.98 6.28
CA TYR A 184 32.45 8.14 6.14
C TYR A 184 32.23 6.70 6.61
N TYR A 185 31.40 6.50 7.64
CA TYR A 185 31.00 5.16 8.10
C TYR A 185 30.25 4.39 7.02
N GLU A 186 29.19 4.98 6.46
CA GLU A 186 28.37 4.36 5.40
C GLU A 186 29.18 4.18 4.11
N ARG A 187 30.04 5.12 3.75
CA ARG A 187 30.93 4.99 2.58
C ARG A 187 31.90 3.82 2.74
N GLY A 188 32.45 3.64 3.94
CA GLY A 188 33.26 2.47 4.29
C GLY A 188 32.46 1.16 4.21
N ALA A 189 31.23 1.16 4.73
CA ALA A 189 30.34 0.00 4.68
C ALA A 189 29.90 -0.36 3.24
N ILE A 190 29.69 0.64 2.38
CA ILE A 190 29.42 0.45 0.95
C ILE A 190 30.66 -0.15 0.27
N ALA A 191 31.85 0.39 0.52
CA ALA A 191 33.11 -0.07 -0.07
C ALA A 191 33.50 -1.48 0.38
N ALA A 192 33.18 -1.86 1.62
CA ALA A 192 33.41 -3.21 2.15
C ALA A 192 32.56 -4.29 1.45
N GLY A 193 31.56 -3.88 0.67
CA GLY A 193 30.69 -4.80 -0.07
C GLY A 193 29.81 -5.65 0.83
N ASP A 194 29.21 -6.69 0.24
CA ASP A 194 28.45 -7.67 1.00
C ASP A 194 29.39 -8.71 1.62
N ARG A 195 29.65 -8.57 2.93
CA ARG A 195 30.43 -9.53 3.73
C ARG A 195 29.96 -10.98 3.56
N TYR A 196 28.68 -11.19 3.22
CA TYR A 196 28.09 -12.52 3.08
C TYR A 196 27.89 -12.95 1.62
N ALA A 197 28.47 -12.27 0.63
CA ALA A 197 28.23 -12.57 -0.79
C ALA A 197 28.53 -14.04 -1.14
N VAL A 198 29.71 -14.52 -0.73
CA VAL A 198 30.14 -15.91 -0.94
C VAL A 198 29.21 -16.90 -0.23
N LEU A 199 28.85 -16.59 1.03
CA LEU A 199 27.94 -17.42 1.82
C LEU A 199 26.53 -17.47 1.22
N ARG A 200 26.02 -16.36 0.68
CA ARG A 200 24.72 -16.29 0.00
C ARG A 200 24.69 -17.20 -1.22
N ALA A 201 25.73 -17.15 -2.05
CA ALA A 201 25.86 -18.04 -3.21
C ALA A 201 25.89 -19.52 -2.79
N ARG A 202 26.66 -19.87 -1.75
CA ARG A 202 26.73 -21.25 -1.25
C ARG A 202 25.41 -21.74 -0.67
N VAL A 203 24.73 -20.92 0.13
CA VAL A 203 23.40 -21.23 0.68
C VAL A 203 22.38 -21.44 -0.43
N ALA A 204 22.37 -20.60 -1.46
CA ALA A 204 21.47 -20.75 -2.60
C ALA A 204 21.76 -22.04 -3.39
N GLY A 205 23.03 -22.36 -3.62
CA GLY A 205 23.43 -23.62 -4.26
C GLY A 205 22.97 -24.85 -3.50
N LEU A 206 23.18 -24.89 -2.17
CA LEU A 206 22.70 -25.99 -1.33
C LEU A 206 21.18 -26.07 -1.30
N PHE A 207 20.48 -24.94 -1.28
CA PHE A 207 19.02 -24.91 -1.29
C PHE A 207 18.44 -25.53 -2.57
N GLU A 208 19.00 -25.21 -3.74
CA GLU A 208 18.59 -25.79 -5.02
C GLU A 208 19.01 -27.26 -5.15
N GLN A 209 20.22 -27.63 -4.69
CA GLN A 209 20.66 -29.03 -4.64
C GLN A 209 19.71 -29.91 -3.81
N GLY A 210 19.15 -29.34 -2.74
CA GLY A 210 18.15 -29.98 -1.90
C GLY A 210 16.74 -30.02 -2.48
N GLY A 211 16.56 -29.68 -3.76
CA GLY A 211 15.25 -29.60 -4.41
C GLY A 211 14.31 -28.62 -3.71
N ARG A 212 14.86 -27.57 -3.08
CA ARG A 212 14.13 -26.57 -2.29
C ARG A 212 13.40 -27.13 -1.07
N ALA A 213 13.72 -28.34 -0.61
CA ALA A 213 13.13 -28.94 0.59
C ALA A 213 13.94 -28.64 1.87
N TRP A 214 15.22 -28.31 1.73
CA TRP A 214 16.11 -28.10 2.86
C TRP A 214 15.91 -26.73 3.52
N GLY A 215 15.67 -26.75 4.83
CA GLY A 215 15.61 -25.55 5.66
C GLY A 215 16.99 -25.10 6.15
N TYR A 216 17.02 -23.92 6.77
CA TYR A 216 18.25 -23.29 7.26
C TYR A 216 19.06 -24.16 8.24
N ARG A 217 18.41 -25.05 9.00
CA ARG A 217 19.08 -26.03 9.88
C ARG A 217 19.89 -27.05 9.10
N THR A 218 19.30 -27.62 8.06
CA THR A 218 19.96 -28.60 7.20
C THR A 218 21.11 -27.95 6.45
N ILE A 219 20.85 -26.78 5.86
CA ILE A 219 21.88 -26.03 5.13
C ILE A 219 23.04 -25.62 6.05
N HIS A 220 22.74 -25.14 7.26
CA HIS A 220 23.78 -24.81 8.25
C HIS A 220 24.66 -26.02 8.60
N ARG A 221 24.06 -27.20 8.76
CA ARG A 221 24.80 -28.44 8.99
C ARG A 221 25.66 -28.83 7.78
N MET A 222 25.12 -28.72 6.57
CA MET A 222 25.86 -29.04 5.33
C MET A 222 27.05 -28.11 5.10
N LEU A 223 26.88 -26.80 5.34
CA LEU A 223 27.98 -25.83 5.27
C LEU A 223 29.13 -26.16 6.23
N ARG A 224 28.83 -26.78 7.37
CA ARG A 224 29.82 -27.14 8.39
C ARG A 224 30.49 -28.48 8.14
N LEU A 225 29.76 -29.41 7.52
CA LEU A 225 30.23 -30.77 7.22
C LEU A 225 30.90 -30.87 5.84
N ASP A 226 30.95 -29.79 5.08
CA ASP A 226 31.65 -29.75 3.81
C ASP A 226 33.17 -29.94 4.04
N GLU A 227 33.70 -31.07 3.57
CA GLU A 227 35.10 -31.44 3.77
C GLU A 227 36.06 -30.59 2.92
N SER A 228 35.57 -29.96 1.85
CA SER A 228 36.39 -29.19 0.92
C SER A 228 36.59 -27.73 1.36
N ASP A 229 35.54 -27.10 1.88
CA ASP A 229 35.55 -25.71 2.36
C ASP A 229 34.52 -25.52 3.50
N PRO A 230 34.89 -25.86 4.75
CA PRO A 230 33.98 -25.79 5.88
C PRO A 230 33.73 -24.34 6.31
N ILE A 231 32.48 -23.89 6.18
CA ILE A 231 32.09 -22.52 6.56
C ILE A 231 31.45 -22.51 7.95
N VAL A 232 32.20 -22.02 8.94
CA VAL A 232 31.72 -21.88 10.33
C VAL A 232 30.96 -20.57 10.50
N VAL A 233 29.63 -20.65 10.46
CA VAL A 233 28.73 -19.52 10.66
C VAL A 233 27.65 -19.83 11.68
N SER A 234 27.08 -18.79 12.29
CA SER A 234 25.91 -18.96 13.15
C SER A 234 24.69 -19.37 12.32
N GLU A 235 23.89 -20.28 12.86
CA GLU A 235 22.59 -20.69 12.30
C GLU A 235 21.69 -19.48 12.01
N LYS A 236 21.75 -18.42 12.85
CA LYS A 236 20.97 -17.19 12.67
C LYS A 236 21.33 -16.44 11.38
N VAL A 237 22.61 -16.48 10.98
CA VAL A 237 23.08 -15.84 9.75
C VAL A 237 22.54 -16.57 8.53
N VAL A 238 22.58 -17.90 8.53
CA VAL A 238 22.00 -18.74 7.46
C VAL A 238 20.50 -18.49 7.35
N ARG A 239 19.78 -18.46 8.48
CA ARG A 239 18.34 -18.16 8.51
C ARG A 239 18.03 -16.78 7.93
N ARG A 240 18.82 -15.75 8.27
CA ARG A 240 18.66 -14.39 7.74
C ARG A 240 18.88 -14.37 6.24
N ILE A 241 19.95 -14.98 5.75
CA ILE A 241 20.27 -15.08 4.31
C ILE A 241 19.14 -15.76 3.54
N MET A 242 18.63 -16.89 4.04
CA MET A 242 17.50 -17.56 3.39
C MET A 242 16.24 -16.69 3.34
N ARG A 243 15.99 -15.91 4.40
CA ARG A 243 14.86 -14.98 4.43
C ARG A 243 15.02 -13.84 3.42
N GLU A 244 16.19 -13.22 3.37
CA GLU A 244 16.52 -12.13 2.44
C GLU A 244 16.47 -12.62 0.98
N GLY A 245 16.93 -13.84 0.72
CA GLY A 245 16.89 -14.47 -0.61
C GLY A 245 15.57 -15.16 -0.97
N ALA A 246 14.50 -14.97 -0.17
CA ALA A 246 13.20 -15.61 -0.37
C ALA A 246 13.22 -17.15 -0.53
N MET A 247 14.25 -17.82 0.02
CA MET A 247 14.44 -19.28 -0.01
C MET A 247 13.54 -19.95 1.03
N ARG A 248 12.28 -20.16 0.66
CA ARG A 248 11.28 -20.81 1.52
C ARG A 248 11.25 -22.32 1.22
N PRO A 249 11.56 -23.19 2.20
CA PRO A 249 11.51 -24.62 1.99
C PRO A 249 10.10 -25.08 1.61
N VAL A 250 10.00 -25.90 0.59
CA VAL A 250 8.76 -26.55 0.18
C VAL A 250 8.62 -27.84 0.97
N TYR A 251 7.63 -27.88 1.86
CA TYR A 251 7.29 -29.09 2.58
C TYR A 251 6.21 -29.85 1.80
N LEU A 252 6.44 -31.13 1.53
CA LEU A 252 5.37 -32.03 1.11
C LEU A 252 4.31 -32.05 2.22
N LYS A 253 3.06 -31.72 1.87
CA LYS A 253 1.94 -31.83 2.81
C LYS A 253 1.89 -33.28 3.29
N ARG A 254 1.87 -33.49 4.61
CA ARG A 254 1.63 -34.83 5.17
C ARG A 254 0.36 -35.40 4.54
N PRO A 255 0.35 -36.68 4.10
CA PRO A 255 -0.86 -37.30 3.61
C PRO A 255 -1.95 -37.17 4.68
N LYS A 256 -3.13 -36.67 4.27
CA LYS A 256 -4.28 -36.53 5.17
C LYS A 256 -4.61 -37.93 5.69
N ARG A 257 -4.72 -38.11 7.01
CA ARG A 257 -5.20 -39.37 7.57
C ARG A 257 -6.61 -39.63 7.04
N TRP A 258 -6.85 -40.83 6.53
CA TRP A 258 -8.17 -41.28 6.11
C TRP A 258 -9.15 -41.23 7.28
N SER A 259 -10.37 -40.72 7.03
CA SER A 259 -11.48 -40.75 7.98
C SER A 259 -12.70 -41.30 7.23
N SER A 260 -13.21 -42.45 7.67
CA SER A 260 -14.47 -43.03 7.18
C SER A 260 -15.70 -42.41 7.83
N TYR A 261 -15.52 -41.51 8.80
CA TYR A 261 -16.61 -40.86 9.50
C TYR A 261 -17.32 -39.86 8.60
N ALA A 262 -18.56 -40.17 8.23
CA ALA A 262 -19.40 -39.38 7.33
C ALA A 262 -20.31 -38.36 8.06
N GLY A 263 -20.11 -38.16 9.36
CA GLY A 263 -21.00 -37.39 10.23
C GLY A 263 -22.01 -38.27 10.97
N GLU A 264 -22.73 -37.68 11.93
CA GLU A 264 -23.81 -38.36 12.67
C GLU A 264 -25.08 -38.38 11.82
N ILE A 265 -25.72 -39.56 11.72
CA ILE A 265 -26.93 -39.76 10.90
C ILE A 265 -28.20 -39.28 11.64
N GLY A 266 -28.12 -39.02 12.95
CA GLY A 266 -29.24 -38.54 13.79
C GLY A 266 -28.78 -37.93 15.12
N GLU A 267 -29.72 -37.50 15.95
CA GLU A 267 -29.43 -36.99 17.30
C GLU A 267 -28.89 -38.10 18.20
N ALA A 268 -27.82 -37.79 18.95
CA ALA A 268 -27.23 -38.74 19.88
C ALA A 268 -28.22 -39.12 21.00
N PRO A 269 -28.30 -40.41 21.38
CA PRO A 269 -29.12 -40.83 22.51
C PRO A 269 -28.64 -40.20 23.81
N ALA A 270 -29.54 -40.05 24.79
CA ALA A 270 -29.19 -39.52 26.10
C ALA A 270 -28.10 -40.38 26.75
N ASN A 271 -27.06 -39.73 27.27
CA ASN A 271 -25.98 -40.42 27.97
C ASN A 271 -26.43 -40.79 29.39
N LEU A 272 -26.98 -41.99 29.55
CA LEU A 272 -27.48 -42.50 30.83
C LEU A 272 -26.39 -42.79 31.86
N VAL A 273 -25.12 -42.91 31.43
CA VAL A 273 -23.99 -43.31 32.28
C VAL A 273 -23.30 -42.11 32.90
N GLU A 274 -23.37 -40.93 32.26
CA GLU A 274 -22.74 -39.69 32.75
C GLU A 274 -21.25 -39.82 33.13
N ARG A 275 -20.55 -40.80 32.52
CA ARG A 275 -19.15 -41.21 32.83
C ARG A 275 -18.95 -41.81 34.23
N ASP A 276 -20.01 -42.26 34.89
CA ASP A 276 -19.93 -43.09 36.09
C ASP A 276 -19.97 -44.57 35.70
N PHE A 277 -18.81 -45.23 35.75
CA PHE A 277 -18.65 -46.63 35.36
C PHE A 277 -18.67 -47.59 36.55
N HIS A 278 -19.41 -47.23 37.59
CA HIS A 278 -19.62 -48.04 38.77
C HIS A 278 -21.07 -48.57 38.84
N ALA A 279 -21.23 -49.80 39.29
CA ALA A 279 -22.54 -50.39 39.58
C ALA A 279 -22.57 -50.93 41.01
N ASP A 280 -23.71 -50.77 41.69
CA ASP A 280 -23.93 -51.26 43.05
C ASP A 280 -24.29 -52.76 43.11
N ALA A 281 -24.73 -53.33 41.98
CA ALA A 281 -25.09 -54.74 41.84
C ALA A 281 -24.74 -55.29 40.45
N PRO A 282 -24.56 -56.61 40.29
CA PRO A 282 -24.36 -57.25 38.99
C PRO A 282 -25.49 -56.92 38.01
N ASN A 283 -25.18 -56.92 36.71
CA ASN A 283 -26.15 -56.74 35.63
C ASN A 283 -26.94 -55.42 35.69
N MET A 284 -26.37 -54.36 36.28
CA MET A 284 -26.92 -53.00 36.22
C MET A 284 -26.30 -52.14 35.13
N LEU A 285 -24.98 -52.23 34.95
CA LEU A 285 -24.23 -51.46 33.96
C LEU A 285 -23.17 -52.33 33.31
N TRP A 286 -23.22 -52.41 31.99
CA TRP A 286 -22.28 -53.12 31.15
C TRP A 286 -21.55 -52.14 30.23
N VAL A 287 -20.25 -52.35 30.05
CA VAL A 287 -19.44 -51.60 29.10
C VAL A 287 -18.90 -52.52 28.02
N THR A 288 -18.81 -52.00 26.80
CA THR A 288 -18.20 -52.70 25.67
C THR A 288 -17.32 -51.75 24.87
N ASP A 289 -16.27 -52.28 24.25
CA ASP A 289 -15.45 -51.56 23.28
C ASP A 289 -14.92 -52.54 22.24
N VAL A 290 -14.59 -52.06 21.03
CA VAL A 290 -13.99 -52.89 19.98
C VAL A 290 -12.49 -52.65 19.93
N THR A 291 -11.73 -53.59 20.47
CA THR A 291 -10.26 -53.52 20.47
C THR A 291 -9.66 -54.27 19.29
N GLN A 292 -8.75 -53.61 18.55
CA GLN A 292 -7.93 -54.24 17.52
C GLN A 292 -6.57 -54.68 18.09
N PHE A 293 -6.17 -55.91 17.80
CA PHE A 293 -4.81 -56.41 18.05
C PHE A 293 -4.32 -57.30 16.91
N THR A 294 -3.03 -57.63 16.91
CA THR A 294 -2.42 -58.49 15.90
C THR A 294 -2.04 -59.82 16.54
N MET A 295 -2.44 -60.93 15.92
CA MET A 295 -2.08 -62.29 16.32
C MET A 295 -1.60 -63.06 15.09
N ASP A 296 -0.38 -63.61 15.13
CA ASP A 296 0.23 -64.37 14.03
C ASP A 296 0.19 -63.67 12.65
N GLY A 297 0.39 -62.36 12.65
CA GLY A 297 0.38 -61.54 11.42
C GLY A 297 -1.01 -61.20 10.87
N TYR A 298 -2.09 -61.69 11.51
CA TYR A 298 -3.46 -61.32 11.19
C TYR A 298 -3.95 -60.22 12.12
N LYS A 299 -4.76 -59.31 11.58
CA LYS A 299 -5.52 -58.35 12.39
C LYS A 299 -6.74 -59.06 12.95
N CYS A 300 -6.92 -58.93 14.26
CA CYS A 300 -8.05 -59.47 15.00
C CYS A 300 -8.75 -58.34 15.73
N TRP A 301 -10.07 -58.47 15.87
CA TRP A 301 -10.94 -57.55 16.58
C TRP A 301 -11.67 -58.33 17.67
N LEU A 302 -11.57 -57.84 18.90
CA LEU A 302 -12.26 -58.37 20.06
C LEU A 302 -13.31 -57.36 20.51
N SER A 303 -14.51 -57.85 20.77
CA SER A 303 -15.60 -57.10 21.37
C SER A 303 -16.01 -57.84 22.64
N PRO A 304 -15.60 -57.36 23.84
CA PRO A 304 -16.04 -57.90 25.11
C PRO A 304 -17.20 -57.09 25.70
N VAL A 305 -18.01 -57.72 26.54
CA VAL A 305 -18.94 -57.07 27.48
C VAL A 305 -18.40 -57.29 28.88
N VAL A 306 -18.22 -56.21 29.62
CA VAL A 306 -17.70 -56.23 30.99
C VAL A 306 -18.75 -55.64 31.92
N ASP A 307 -19.01 -56.31 33.03
CA ASP A 307 -19.87 -55.81 34.10
C ASP A 307 -19.11 -54.79 34.97
N CYS A 308 -19.70 -53.62 35.19
CA CYS A 308 -19.14 -52.55 36.00
C CYS A 308 -19.26 -52.77 37.52
N PHE A 309 -19.90 -53.84 37.97
CA PHE A 309 -19.94 -54.22 39.39
C PHE A 309 -18.60 -54.79 39.87
N ASP A 310 -18.10 -55.83 39.19
CA ASP A 310 -16.92 -56.59 39.59
C ASP A 310 -15.85 -56.72 38.49
N GLY A 311 -16.10 -56.17 37.31
CA GLY A 311 -15.21 -56.27 36.15
C GLY A 311 -15.26 -57.63 35.44
N MET A 312 -16.26 -58.47 35.71
CA MET A 312 -16.40 -59.76 35.05
C MET A 312 -16.76 -59.62 33.57
N VAL A 313 -16.14 -60.44 32.74
CA VAL A 313 -16.48 -60.53 31.32
C VAL A 313 -17.72 -61.39 31.17
N VAL A 314 -18.83 -60.76 30.76
CA VAL A 314 -20.13 -61.41 30.56
C VAL A 314 -20.14 -62.23 29.26
N SER A 315 -19.63 -61.62 28.19
CA SER A 315 -19.57 -62.21 26.85
C SER A 315 -18.42 -61.60 26.07
N TRP A 316 -17.97 -62.29 25.03
CA TRP A 316 -17.01 -61.74 24.08
C TRP A 316 -17.13 -62.42 22.71
N THR A 317 -16.78 -61.69 21.65
CA THR A 317 -16.67 -62.25 20.30
C THR A 317 -15.37 -61.78 19.64
N LEU A 318 -14.75 -62.69 18.88
CA LEU A 318 -13.53 -62.43 18.12
C LEU A 318 -13.81 -62.52 16.62
N SER A 319 -13.29 -61.59 15.82
CA SER A 319 -13.40 -61.58 14.37
C SER A 319 -12.10 -61.16 13.67
N ARG A 320 -11.97 -61.54 12.40
CA ARG A 320 -10.91 -61.06 11.49
C ARG A 320 -11.31 -59.79 10.72
N SER A 321 -12.46 -59.21 11.04
CA SER A 321 -12.92 -57.93 10.51
C SER A 321 -13.86 -57.23 11.49
N PRO A 322 -13.84 -55.89 11.57
CA PRO A 322 -14.77 -55.14 12.39
C PRO A 322 -16.09 -55.01 11.63
N ASN A 323 -17.05 -55.90 11.89
CA ASN A 323 -18.36 -55.90 11.26
C ASN A 323 -19.48 -55.90 12.30
N ALA A 324 -20.68 -55.50 11.87
CA ALA A 324 -21.86 -55.46 12.73
C ALA A 324 -22.22 -56.86 13.27
N ASP A 325 -21.98 -57.92 12.48
CA ASP A 325 -22.24 -59.29 12.91
C ASP A 325 -21.46 -59.67 14.17
N MET A 326 -20.19 -59.24 14.29
CA MET A 326 -19.38 -59.48 15.49
C MET A 326 -20.00 -58.80 16.72
N ALA A 327 -20.32 -57.50 16.60
CA ALA A 327 -20.89 -56.72 17.70
C ALA A 327 -22.28 -57.25 18.12
N ASN A 328 -23.12 -57.58 17.14
CA ASN A 328 -24.46 -58.11 17.38
C ASN A 328 -24.41 -59.50 18.04
N ARG A 329 -23.50 -60.39 17.62
CA ARG A 329 -23.33 -61.71 18.25
C ARG A 329 -22.91 -61.59 19.70
N MET A 330 -21.89 -60.78 19.96
CA MET A 330 -21.43 -60.49 21.32
C MET A 330 -22.60 -60.04 22.21
N LEU A 331 -23.43 -59.14 21.71
CA LEU A 331 -24.55 -58.58 22.46
C LEU A 331 -25.65 -59.61 22.71
N LEU A 332 -26.01 -60.39 21.69
CA LEU A 332 -26.98 -61.48 21.81
C LEU A 332 -26.52 -62.53 22.83
N ASP A 333 -25.24 -62.91 22.78
CA ASP A 333 -24.64 -63.85 23.72
C ASP A 333 -24.64 -63.30 25.15
N ALA A 334 -24.41 -61.99 25.33
CA ALA A 334 -24.48 -61.34 26.64
C ALA A 334 -25.92 -61.34 27.19
N VAL A 335 -26.90 -60.92 26.37
CA VAL A 335 -28.32 -60.87 26.77
C VAL A 335 -28.84 -62.27 27.13
N ALA A 336 -28.36 -63.32 26.47
CA ALA A 336 -28.73 -64.70 26.79
C ALA A 336 -28.30 -65.17 28.20
N THR A 337 -27.39 -64.45 28.87
CA THR A 337 -26.96 -64.77 30.24
C THR A 337 -27.88 -64.18 31.32
N LEU A 338 -28.77 -63.25 30.93
CA LEU A 338 -29.65 -62.54 31.86
C LEU A 338 -30.78 -63.42 32.38
N ARG A 339 -31.16 -63.19 33.64
CA ARG A 339 -32.35 -63.78 34.25
C ARG A 339 -33.57 -62.88 34.08
N ASP A 340 -34.75 -63.44 34.29
CA ASP A 340 -36.00 -62.69 34.26
C ASP A 340 -35.96 -61.53 35.26
N GLY A 341 -36.13 -60.31 34.76
CA GLY A 341 -36.11 -59.06 35.54
C GLY A 341 -34.77 -58.30 35.53
N GLU A 342 -33.72 -58.85 34.93
CA GLU A 342 -32.43 -58.15 34.78
C GLU A 342 -32.42 -57.30 33.51
N HIS A 343 -32.12 -56.00 33.66
CA HIS A 343 -32.15 -55.02 32.57
C HIS A 343 -30.93 -54.08 32.64
N PRO A 344 -29.73 -54.58 32.32
CA PRO A 344 -28.51 -53.77 32.34
C PRO A 344 -28.59 -52.64 31.33
N ILE A 345 -28.04 -51.48 31.71
CA ILE A 345 -27.69 -50.42 30.76
C ILE A 345 -26.40 -50.86 30.08
N ILE A 346 -26.36 -50.80 28.74
CA ILE A 346 -25.11 -51.03 27.99
C ILE A 346 -24.56 -49.72 27.43
N HIS A 347 -23.25 -49.53 27.58
CA HIS A 347 -22.52 -48.38 27.07
C HIS A 347 -21.36 -48.84 26.18
N SER A 348 -21.21 -48.20 25.02
CA SER A 348 -20.18 -48.50 24.02
C SER A 348 -19.41 -47.27 23.59
#